data_AF-A0A8E7B509-F1
#
_entry.id   AF-A0A8E7B509-F1
#
_cell.length_a   1.000
_cell.length_b   1.000
_cell.length_c   1.000
_cell.angle_alpha   90.00
_cell.angle_beta   90.00
_cell.angle_gamma   90.00
#
_symmetry.space_group_name_H-M   'P 1'
#
loop_
_entity.id
_entity.type
_entity.pdbx_description
1 polymer ?
#
loop_
_entity_poly.entity_id
_entity_poly.type
_entity_poly.pdbx_seq_one_letter_code
_entity_poly.pdbx_strand_id
1 'polypeptide(L)'
;MKRLKDLTPKNALQGKVVHEILEEEIKNSTGKEPDLDGMVARYQKKINQYEMTAQTTVIEFFNGGSDKTFFDTIRKTWTENQNRFVSDIWPSLQHNRYIRHEGFDYCLVDNTRVLLKVDYISQEPDGTLVITDWKTGIEQEENSINKLQMQVYALWAGKYFRSYADRPPKKL
;
A
#
# COMPACT_ATOMS: atom_id res chain seq x y z
N MET A 1 -23.84 -10.00 -15.48
CA MET A 1 -23.70 -8.55 -15.27
C MET A 1 -22.63 -8.34 -14.20
N LYS A 2 -21.45 -7.79 -14.53
CA LYS A 2 -20.45 -7.42 -13.50
C LYS A 2 -21.01 -6.25 -12.68
N ARG A 3 -20.80 -6.24 -11.37
CA ARG A 3 -21.24 -5.12 -10.52
C ARG A 3 -20.15 -4.05 -10.53
N LEU A 4 -20.51 -2.78 -10.39
CA LEU A 4 -19.54 -1.67 -10.32
C LEU A 4 -18.43 -1.89 -9.27
N LYS A 5 -18.76 -2.57 -8.17
CA LYS A 5 -17.81 -2.95 -7.11
C LYS A 5 -16.66 -3.88 -7.58
N ASP A 6 -16.83 -4.55 -8.73
CA ASP A 6 -15.85 -5.49 -9.29
C ASP A 6 -14.89 -4.79 -10.27
N LEU A 7 -15.09 -3.49 -10.52
CA LEU A 7 -14.27 -2.66 -11.41
C LEU A 7 -13.37 -1.74 -10.59
N THR A 8 -12.17 -1.47 -11.12
CA THR A 8 -11.21 -0.55 -10.50
C THR A 8 -11.36 0.84 -11.14
N PRO A 9 -11.54 1.92 -10.37
CA PRO A 9 -11.46 3.28 -10.88
C PRO A 9 -10.08 3.57 -11.49
N LYS A 10 -10.03 4.25 -12.64
CA LYS A 10 -8.77 4.60 -13.32
C LYS A 10 -7.81 5.37 -12.42
N ASN A 11 -8.31 6.31 -11.64
CA ASN A 11 -7.50 7.11 -10.69
C ASN A 11 -6.95 6.29 -9.51
N ALA A 12 -7.56 5.17 -9.17
CA ALA A 12 -7.12 4.28 -8.09
C ALA A 12 -6.19 3.17 -8.58
N LEU A 13 -6.19 2.87 -9.89
CA LEU A 13 -5.47 1.73 -10.44
C LEU A 13 -3.95 1.82 -10.24
N GLN A 14 -3.35 2.99 -10.46
CA GLN A 14 -1.92 3.17 -10.24
C GLN A 14 -1.53 2.87 -8.79
N GLY A 15 -2.20 3.52 -7.82
CA GLY A 15 -1.95 3.32 -6.40
C GLY A 15 -2.11 1.85 -6.00
N LYS A 16 -3.19 1.22 -6.46
CA LYS A 16 -3.44 -0.21 -6.23
C LYS A 16 -2.29 -1.10 -6.70
N VAL A 17 -1.82 -0.94 -7.93
CA VAL A 17 -0.74 -1.80 -8.47
C VAL A 17 0.57 -1.53 -7.73
N VAL A 18 0.88 -0.27 -7.40
CA VAL A 18 2.08 0.06 -6.62
C VAL A 18 2.05 -0.61 -5.24
N HIS A 19 0.94 -0.48 -4.49
CA HIS A 19 0.79 -1.09 -3.17
C HIS A 19 0.98 -2.61 -3.26
N GLU A 20 0.30 -3.27 -4.20
CA GLU A 20 0.40 -4.72 -4.38
C GLU A 20 1.86 -5.17 -4.67
N ILE A 21 2.63 -4.41 -5.46
CA ILE A 21 4.03 -4.73 -5.78
C ILE A 21 4.94 -4.50 -4.58
N LEU A 22 4.78 -3.38 -3.86
CA LEU A 22 5.58 -3.08 -2.67
C LEU A 22 5.33 -4.09 -1.55
N GLU A 23 4.08 -4.49 -1.35
CA GLU A 23 3.74 -5.51 -0.36
C GLU A 23 4.34 -6.88 -0.66
N GLU A 24 4.24 -7.30 -1.93
CA GLU A 24 4.83 -8.56 -2.38
C GLU A 24 6.34 -8.53 -2.19
N GLU A 25 6.98 -7.40 -2.50
CA GLU A 25 8.42 -7.24 -2.29
C GLU A 25 8.77 -7.31 -0.80
N ILE A 26 8.18 -6.46 0.05
CA ILE A 26 8.49 -6.42 1.49
C ILE A 26 8.33 -7.79 2.17
N LYS A 27 7.32 -8.58 1.79
CA LYS A 27 7.17 -9.97 2.26
C LYS A 27 8.34 -10.86 1.87
N ASN A 28 8.82 -10.73 0.64
CA ASN A 28 9.87 -11.57 0.07
C ASN A 28 11.28 -11.13 0.48
N SER A 29 11.47 -9.84 0.78
CA SER A 29 12.75 -9.24 1.17
C SER A 29 12.95 -9.18 2.69
N THR A 30 12.13 -9.86 3.51
CA THR A 30 12.37 -9.89 4.97
C THR A 30 13.74 -10.53 5.27
N GLY A 31 14.73 -9.70 5.60
CA GLY A 31 16.13 -10.10 5.82
C GLY A 31 16.98 -10.26 4.56
N LYS A 32 16.55 -9.73 3.41
CA LYS A 32 17.26 -9.79 2.11
C LYS A 32 17.10 -8.47 1.35
N GLU A 33 17.99 -8.23 0.39
CA GLU A 33 17.81 -7.13 -0.55
C GLU A 33 16.58 -7.32 -1.45
N PRO A 34 15.85 -6.25 -1.81
CA PRO A 34 14.75 -6.30 -2.74
C PRO A 34 15.16 -6.71 -4.16
N ASP A 35 14.34 -7.51 -4.81
CA ASP A 35 14.48 -7.90 -6.21
C ASP A 35 13.89 -6.81 -7.12
N LEU A 36 14.69 -5.77 -7.40
CA LEU A 36 14.25 -4.60 -8.17
C LEU A 36 13.81 -4.96 -9.59
N ASP A 37 14.54 -5.83 -10.26
CA ASP A 37 14.21 -6.28 -11.61
C ASP A 37 12.91 -7.11 -11.59
N GLY A 38 12.75 -7.94 -10.56
CA GLY A 38 11.49 -8.65 -10.29
C GLY A 38 10.32 -7.71 -10.06
N MET A 39 10.49 -6.63 -9.28
CA MET A 39 9.45 -5.63 -9.07
C MET A 39 9.02 -4.98 -10.39
N VAL A 40 9.97 -4.59 -11.24
CA VAL A 40 9.67 -4.01 -12.58
C VAL A 40 8.89 -5.00 -13.42
N ALA A 41 9.38 -6.25 -13.51
CA ALA A 41 8.74 -7.28 -14.31
C ALA A 41 7.30 -7.55 -13.85
N ARG A 42 7.07 -7.64 -12.53
CA ARG A 42 5.74 -7.84 -11.95
C ARG A 42 4.83 -6.63 -12.18
N TYR A 43 5.34 -5.40 -12.01
CA TYR A 43 4.58 -4.18 -12.27
C TYR A 43 4.15 -4.10 -13.74
N GLN A 44 5.10 -4.25 -14.68
CA GLN A 44 4.83 -4.23 -16.12
C GLN A 44 3.82 -5.31 -16.52
N LYS A 45 3.98 -6.54 -16.00
CA LYS A 45 3.04 -7.64 -16.24
C LYS A 45 1.64 -7.27 -15.79
N LYS A 46 1.46 -6.69 -14.59
CA LYS A 46 0.15 -6.26 -14.09
C LYS A 46 -0.44 -5.14 -14.94
N ILE A 47 0.34 -4.12 -15.28
CA ILE A 47 -0.13 -3.02 -16.13
C ILE A 47 -0.59 -3.53 -17.51
N ASN A 48 0.19 -4.41 -18.14
CA ASN A 48 -0.19 -5.00 -19.42
C ASN A 48 -1.48 -5.83 -19.31
N GLN A 49 -1.67 -6.57 -18.22
CA GLN A 49 -2.92 -7.30 -17.97
C GLN A 49 -4.12 -6.35 -17.84
N TYR A 50 -3.97 -5.23 -17.11
CA TYR A 50 -5.03 -4.22 -17.02
C TYR A 50 -5.30 -3.54 -18.36
N GLU A 51 -4.28 -3.22 -19.15
CA GLU A 51 -4.44 -2.63 -20.48
C GLU A 51 -5.21 -3.56 -21.43
N MET A 52 -4.82 -4.83 -21.49
CA MET A 52 -5.50 -5.84 -22.32
C MET A 52 -6.96 -6.09 -21.89
N THR A 53 -7.28 -5.88 -20.61
CA THR A 53 -8.61 -6.17 -20.05
C THR A 53 -9.40 -4.94 -19.68
N ALA A 54 -8.93 -3.74 -20.02
CA ALA A 54 -9.40 -2.45 -19.47
C ALA A 54 -10.91 -2.27 -19.62
N GLN A 55 -11.47 -2.64 -20.78
CA GLN A 55 -12.91 -2.59 -21.08
C GLN A 55 -13.77 -3.45 -20.16
N THR A 56 -13.17 -4.34 -19.35
CA THR A 56 -13.88 -5.24 -18.43
C THR A 56 -13.42 -5.12 -16.98
N THR A 57 -12.36 -4.35 -16.70
CA THR A 57 -11.72 -4.25 -15.37
C THR A 57 -11.61 -2.82 -14.86
N VAL A 58 -11.62 -1.80 -15.74
CA VAL A 58 -11.48 -0.39 -15.38
C VAL A 58 -12.78 0.36 -15.68
N ILE A 59 -13.31 1.09 -14.70
CA ILE A 59 -14.65 1.71 -14.76
C ILE A 59 -14.82 2.60 -16.00
N GLU A 60 -13.85 3.46 -16.27
CA GLU A 60 -13.88 4.46 -17.32
C GLU A 60 -13.87 3.80 -18.71
N PHE A 61 -13.04 2.77 -18.90
CA PHE A 61 -12.97 2.03 -20.16
C PHE A 61 -14.19 1.12 -20.35
N PHE A 62 -14.71 0.54 -19.27
CA PHE A 62 -15.98 -0.22 -19.27
C PHE A 62 -17.15 0.65 -19.73
N ASN A 63 -17.17 1.93 -19.35
CA ASN A 63 -18.18 2.90 -19.76
C ASN A 63 -17.90 3.55 -21.14
N GLY A 64 -16.97 3.00 -21.93
CA GLY A 64 -16.66 3.48 -23.29
C GLY A 64 -15.66 4.63 -23.37
N GLY A 65 -15.03 5.00 -22.25
CA GLY A 65 -13.94 5.97 -22.23
C GLY A 65 -12.71 5.45 -22.98
N SER A 66 -12.04 6.35 -23.69
CA SER A 66 -10.77 6.06 -24.35
C SER A 66 -9.71 7.05 -23.87
N ASP A 67 -8.82 6.59 -23.00
CA ASP A 67 -7.59 7.31 -22.70
C ASP A 67 -6.40 6.45 -23.16
N LYS A 68 -5.85 6.82 -24.31
CA LYS A 68 -4.71 6.13 -24.93
C LYS A 68 -3.40 6.39 -24.20
N THR A 69 -3.33 7.44 -23.38
CA THR A 69 -2.09 7.88 -22.71
C THR A 69 -1.99 7.39 -21.27
N PHE A 70 -3.09 6.91 -20.70
CA PHE A 70 -3.18 6.53 -19.30
C PHE A 70 -2.16 5.43 -18.92
N PHE A 71 -2.13 4.33 -19.66
CA PHE A 71 -1.23 3.20 -19.36
C PHE A 71 0.24 3.59 -19.53
N ASP A 72 0.57 4.45 -20.48
CA ASP A 72 1.92 4.97 -20.65
C ASP A 72 2.33 5.92 -19.52
N THR A 73 1.39 6.74 -19.05
CA THR A 73 1.61 7.65 -17.92
C THR A 73 1.92 6.87 -16.64
N ILE A 74 1.10 5.86 -16.29
CA ILE A 74 1.34 5.06 -15.07
C ILE A 74 2.60 4.19 -15.18
N ARG A 75 3.04 3.81 -16.38
CA ARG A 75 4.35 3.16 -16.60
C ARG A 75 5.49 4.12 -16.30
N LYS A 76 5.41 5.36 -16.78
CA LYS A 76 6.43 6.39 -16.53
C LYS A 76 6.53 6.73 -15.04
N THR A 77 5.39 6.94 -14.37
CA THR A 77 5.38 7.29 -12.94
C THR A 77 5.90 6.14 -12.06
N TRP A 78 5.81 4.89 -12.50
CA TRP A 78 6.40 3.76 -11.77
C TRP A 78 7.91 3.88 -11.63
N THR A 79 8.62 4.24 -12.70
CA THR A 79 10.09 4.37 -12.64
C THR A 79 10.50 5.40 -11.59
N GLU A 80 9.78 6.51 -11.49
CA GLU A 80 10.01 7.55 -10.47
C GLU A 80 9.73 7.01 -9.05
N ASN A 81 8.59 6.34 -8.86
CA ASN A 81 8.20 5.77 -7.57
C ASN A 81 9.15 4.65 -7.10
N GLN A 82 9.60 3.80 -8.02
CA GLN A 82 10.54 2.72 -7.72
C GLN A 82 11.88 3.29 -7.27
N ASN A 83 12.41 4.27 -8.01
CA ASN A 83 13.68 4.91 -7.64
C ASN A 83 13.58 5.53 -6.25
N ARG A 84 12.50 6.26 -5.96
CA ARG A 84 12.24 6.84 -4.63
C ARG A 84 12.15 5.77 -3.53
N PHE A 85 11.47 4.65 -3.81
CA PHE A 85 11.39 3.55 -2.84
C PHE A 85 12.77 3.00 -2.50
N VAL A 86 13.61 2.76 -3.51
CA VAL A 86 14.94 2.17 -3.32
C VAL A 86 15.93 3.14 -2.67
N SER A 87 15.93 4.41 -3.10
CA SER A 87 16.91 5.38 -2.62
C SER A 87 16.57 5.95 -1.25
N ASP A 88 15.28 6.21 -0.99
CA ASP A 88 14.88 7.05 0.15
C ASP A 88 14.17 6.24 1.24
N ILE A 89 13.42 5.21 0.86
CA ILE A 89 12.52 4.49 1.78
C ILE A 89 13.17 3.19 2.27
N TRP A 90 13.56 2.31 1.36
CA TRP A 90 14.08 0.98 1.69
C TRP A 90 15.27 1.00 2.68
N PRO A 91 16.26 1.91 2.55
CA PRO A 91 17.39 1.95 3.48
C PRO A 91 16.98 2.20 4.94
N SER A 92 15.83 2.84 5.17
CA SER A 92 15.27 3.07 6.51
C SER A 92 14.44 1.90 7.05
N LEU A 93 14.02 0.98 6.18
CA LEU A 93 13.13 -0.14 6.54
C LEU A 93 13.84 -1.50 6.53
N GLN A 94 14.99 -1.63 5.84
CA GLN A 94 15.68 -2.90 5.61
C GLN A 94 16.10 -3.64 6.90
N HIS A 95 16.27 -2.93 8.01
CA HIS A 95 16.63 -3.50 9.31
C HIS A 95 15.42 -3.73 10.23
N ASN A 96 14.23 -3.29 9.80
CA ASN A 96 13.04 -3.40 10.62
C ASN A 96 12.47 -4.82 10.53
N ARG A 97 12.00 -5.31 11.67
CA ARG A 97 11.22 -6.54 11.73
C ARG A 97 9.85 -6.29 11.13
N TYR A 98 9.49 -7.07 10.12
CA TYR A 98 8.13 -7.09 9.56
C TYR A 98 7.08 -7.42 10.65
N ILE A 99 5.97 -6.66 10.68
CA ILE A 99 4.83 -6.90 11.58
C ILE A 99 3.56 -7.24 10.79
N ARG A 100 3.08 -6.32 9.93
CA ARG A 100 1.89 -6.51 9.08
C ARG A 100 1.84 -5.53 7.91
N HIS A 101 1.03 -5.82 6.89
CA HIS A 101 0.72 -4.93 5.76
C HIS A 101 -0.77 -5.07 5.37
N GLU A 102 -1.32 -4.05 4.70
CA GLU A 102 -2.64 -3.95 4.04
C GLU A 102 -3.80 -4.79 4.61
N GLY A 103 -3.91 -4.84 5.93
CA GLY A 103 -4.97 -5.57 6.63
C GLY A 103 -6.08 -4.62 7.09
N PHE A 104 -7.33 -4.98 6.82
CA PHE A 104 -8.47 -4.32 7.43
C PHE A 104 -8.51 -4.58 8.93
N ASP A 105 -8.75 -3.52 9.69
CA ASP A 105 -8.97 -3.59 11.13
C ASP A 105 -10.05 -2.58 11.52
N TYR A 106 -10.44 -2.58 12.78
CA TYR A 106 -11.36 -1.59 13.30
C TYR A 106 -10.88 -1.04 14.64
N CYS A 107 -11.13 0.25 14.85
CA CYS A 107 -11.03 0.86 16.16
C CYS A 107 -12.37 1.49 16.55
N LEU A 108 -12.60 1.62 17.85
CA LEU A 108 -13.69 2.42 18.39
C LEU A 108 -13.13 3.80 18.72
N VAL A 109 -13.75 4.83 18.14
CA VAL A 109 -13.62 6.22 18.55
C VAL A 109 -14.95 6.58 19.19
N ASP A 110 -14.94 6.72 20.52
CA ASP A 110 -16.12 6.71 21.37
C ASP A 110 -16.98 5.46 21.12
N ASN A 111 -18.15 5.62 20.49
CA ASN A 111 -19.06 4.53 20.12
C ASN A 111 -19.09 4.26 18.61
N THR A 112 -18.26 4.96 17.83
CA THR A 112 -18.23 4.83 16.38
C THR A 112 -17.16 3.83 15.97
N ARG A 113 -17.56 2.81 15.20
CA ARG A 113 -16.63 1.85 14.61
C ARG A 113 -16.00 2.46 13.36
N VAL A 114 -14.69 2.71 13.43
CA VAL A 114 -13.89 3.21 12.31
C VAL A 114 -13.17 2.03 11.67
N LEU A 115 -13.38 1.83 10.37
CA LEU A 115 -12.63 0.86 9.57
C LEU A 115 -11.28 1.46 9.20
N LEU A 116 -10.22 0.70 9.43
CA LEU A 116 -8.84 1.07 9.13
C LEU A 116 -8.25 0.10 8.13
N LYS A 117 -7.34 0.58 7.29
CA LYS A 117 -6.49 -0.25 6.45
C LYS A 117 -5.11 0.38 6.43
N VAL A 118 -4.24 -0.10 7.32
CA VAL A 118 -2.86 0.38 7.43
C VAL A 118 -2.01 -0.32 6.38
N ASP A 119 -1.26 0.45 5.59
CA ASP A 119 -0.49 -0.09 4.47
C ASP A 119 0.67 -0.96 4.95
N TYR A 120 1.50 -0.46 5.88
CA TYR A 120 2.63 -1.22 6.40
C TYR A 120 2.97 -0.87 7.85
N ILE A 121 3.33 -1.91 8.62
CA ILE A 121 3.85 -1.80 9.98
C ILE A 121 5.10 -2.65 10.09
N SER A 122 6.15 -2.03 10.62
CA SER A 122 7.40 -2.68 10.97
C SER A 122 7.84 -2.27 12.38
N GLN A 123 8.88 -2.92 12.90
CA GLN A 123 9.46 -2.60 14.18
C GLN A 123 10.97 -2.45 14.06
N GLU A 124 11.50 -1.34 14.55
CA GLU A 124 12.93 -1.10 14.65
C GLU A 124 13.60 -2.04 15.67
N PRO A 125 14.94 -2.21 15.62
CA PRO A 125 15.66 -3.07 16.57
C PRO A 125 15.49 -2.70 18.05
N ASP A 126 15.22 -1.42 18.34
CA ASP A 126 14.97 -0.92 19.70
C ASP A 126 13.54 -1.19 20.21
N GLY A 127 12.67 -1.75 19.36
CA GLY A 127 11.28 -2.03 19.65
C GLY A 127 10.29 -0.96 19.19
N THR A 128 10.74 0.16 18.63
CA THR A 128 9.89 1.23 18.11
C THR A 128 9.03 0.73 16.94
N LEU A 129 7.71 1.00 16.99
CA LEU A 129 6.80 0.69 15.90
C LEU A 129 6.82 1.79 14.85
N VAL A 130 7.02 1.39 13.60
CA VAL A 130 7.00 2.28 12.43
C VAL A 130 5.77 1.97 11.60
N ILE A 131 4.95 2.98 11.36
CA ILE A 131 3.76 2.91 10.51
C ILE A 131 4.07 3.67 9.22
N THR A 132 3.88 3.01 8.10
CA THR A 132 4.09 3.60 6.78
C THR A 132 2.79 3.56 5.99
N ASP A 133 2.46 4.69 5.36
CA ASP A 133 1.30 4.87 4.48
C ASP A 133 1.85 5.31 3.10
N TRP A 134 1.57 4.51 2.06
CA TRP A 134 2.14 4.70 0.74
C TRP A 134 1.32 5.73 -0.03
N LYS A 135 2.00 6.75 -0.57
CA LYS A 135 1.37 7.74 -1.46
C LYS A 135 2.05 7.72 -2.82
N THR A 136 1.24 7.57 -3.87
CA THR A 136 1.71 7.53 -5.27
C THR A 136 1.32 8.77 -6.07
N GLY A 137 0.60 9.71 -5.44
CA GLY A 137 0.23 11.00 -6.03
C GLY A 137 1.32 12.05 -5.79
N ILE A 138 1.22 13.16 -6.53
CA ILE A 138 2.08 14.34 -6.32
C ILE A 138 1.85 14.85 -4.89
N GLU A 139 2.93 15.16 -4.16
CA GLU A 139 2.86 15.80 -2.85
C GLU A 139 2.03 17.08 -2.96
N GLN A 140 0.84 17.06 -2.38
CA GLN A 140 0.09 18.29 -2.11
C GLN A 140 0.58 18.83 -0.77
N GLU A 141 0.64 20.16 -0.65
CA GLU A 141 0.90 20.89 0.60
C GLU A 141 0.19 20.24 1.80
N GLU A 142 0.78 20.37 3.01
CA GLU A 142 0.32 19.74 4.25
C GLU A 142 -1.20 19.48 4.32
N ASN A 143 -1.60 18.28 3.90
CA ASN A 143 -3.00 17.91 3.91
C ASN A 143 -3.39 17.48 5.32
N SER A 144 -4.27 18.24 5.98
CA SER A 144 -4.80 17.93 7.30
C SER A 144 -5.41 16.52 7.40
N ILE A 145 -5.92 15.98 6.30
CA ILE A 145 -6.46 14.61 6.22
C ILE A 145 -5.34 13.57 6.35
N ASN A 146 -4.18 13.78 5.73
CA ASN A 146 -3.04 12.87 5.88
C ASN A 146 -2.53 12.87 7.33
N LYS A 147 -2.48 14.04 7.98
CA LYS A 147 -2.12 14.14 9.40
C LYS A 147 -3.11 13.38 10.29
N LEU A 148 -4.41 13.55 10.05
CA LEU A 148 -5.46 12.84 10.79
C LEU A 148 -5.35 11.33 10.59
N GLN A 149 -5.12 10.87 9.35
CA GLN A 149 -4.93 9.45 9.02
C GLN A 149 -3.80 8.85 9.86
N MET A 150 -2.63 9.50 9.88
CA MET A 150 -1.47 9.01 10.65
C MET A 150 -1.72 9.03 12.17
N GLN A 151 -2.44 10.03 12.70
CA GLN A 151 -2.79 10.07 14.12
C GLN A 151 -3.74 8.93 14.51
N VAL A 152 -4.74 8.64 13.68
CA VAL A 152 -5.66 7.52 13.91
C VAL A 152 -4.91 6.19 13.89
N TYR A 153 -3.98 6.01 12.95
CA TYR A 153 -3.14 4.80 12.90
C TYR A 153 -2.25 4.67 14.13
N ALA A 154 -1.61 5.75 14.58
CA ALA A 154 -0.78 5.74 15.79
C ALA A 154 -1.60 5.38 17.05
N LEU A 155 -2.79 5.98 17.22
CA LEU A 155 -3.69 5.70 18.34
C LEU A 155 -4.17 4.24 18.32
N TRP A 156 -4.55 3.74 17.14
CA TRP A 156 -4.95 2.34 16.97
C TRP A 156 -3.79 1.40 17.28
N ALA A 157 -2.59 1.64 16.74
CA ALA A 157 -1.43 0.78 16.97
C ALA A 157 -1.05 0.73 18.46
N GLY A 158 -1.06 1.88 19.14
CA GLY A 158 -0.83 1.94 20.58
C GLY A 158 -1.81 1.10 21.39
N LYS A 159 -3.10 1.07 21.03
CA LYS A 159 -4.09 0.19 21.70
C LYS A 159 -3.90 -1.28 21.32
N TYR A 160 -3.73 -1.56 20.03
CA TYR A 160 -3.63 -2.91 19.49
C TYR A 160 -2.42 -3.66 20.07
N PHE A 161 -1.22 -3.07 20.00
CA PHE A 161 0.01 -3.74 20.39
C PHE A 161 0.25 -3.77 21.90
N ARG A 162 -0.26 -2.81 22.68
CA ARG A 162 -0.31 -2.94 24.15
C ARG A 162 -1.12 -4.17 24.57
N SER A 163 -2.33 -4.32 24.02
CA SER A 163 -3.18 -5.48 24.28
C SER A 163 -2.61 -6.81 23.76
N TYR A 164 -1.59 -6.77 22.90
CA TYR A 164 -0.90 -7.94 22.37
C TYR A 164 0.29 -8.36 23.25
N ALA A 165 1.02 -7.40 23.81
CA ALA A 165 2.07 -7.63 24.80
C ALA A 165 1.52 -8.25 26.10
N ASP A 166 0.28 -7.92 26.46
CA ASP A 166 -0.40 -8.46 27.65
C ASP A 166 -1.00 -9.86 27.45
N ARG A 167 -0.88 -10.46 26.26
CA ARG A 167 -1.42 -11.81 25.99
C ARG A 167 -0.39 -12.88 26.36
N PRO A 168 -0.79 -13.94 27.10
CA PRO A 168 0.08 -15.08 27.32
C PRO A 168 0.44 -15.72 25.97
N PRO A 169 1.69 -16.20 25.78
CA PRO A 169 2.11 -16.79 24.53
C PRO A 169 1.20 -17.96 24.17
N LYS A 170 0.67 -17.98 22.95
CA LYS A 170 -0.02 -19.16 22.42
C LYS A 170 1.01 -20.28 22.29
N LYS A 171 0.83 -21.36 23.06
CA LYS A 171 1.58 -22.60 22.86
C LYS A 171 1.33 -23.07 21.42
N LEU A 172 2.42 -23.28 20.67
CA LEU A 172 2.43 -23.96 19.38
C LEU A 172 1.98 -25.42 19.54
#